data_AF-A0A1H5U1W7-F1
#
_entry.id   AF-A0A1H5U1W7-F1
#
_cell.length_a   1.000
_cell.length_b   1.000
_cell.length_c   1.000
_cell.angle_alpha   90.00
_cell.angle_beta   90.00
_cell.angle_gamma   90.00
#
_symmetry.space_group_name_H-M   'P 1'
#
loop_
_entity.id
_entity.type
_entity.pdbx_description
1 polymer ?
#
loop_
_entity_poly.entity_id
_entity_poly.type
_entity_poly.pdbx_seq_one_letter_code
_entity_poly.pdbx_strand_id
1 'polypeptide(L)'
;MEVEQVAPEGRSASPERPASRPGPLSGLVVVDAAPLFVGASRAEHADLLDGHVGRWIADHDLDEVAAEFERAETAVAPIYDIRDVFEDPQYRALDTITTVHDDDLGPLRMQNVLFRLSETPGSIKWTGRARGADNEDVWGGLGVSADELAALREKGVV
;
A
#
# COMPACT_ATOMS: atom_id res chain seq x y z
N MET A 1 32.17 33.85 1.15
CA MET A 1 31.62 33.40 -0.15
C MET A 1 30.44 32.52 0.20
N GLU A 2 29.28 33.16 0.31
CA GLU A 2 28.01 32.50 0.55
C GLU A 2 27.68 31.64 -0.66
N VAL A 3 27.30 30.38 -0.42
CA VAL A 3 26.76 29.51 -1.45
C VAL A 3 25.29 29.37 -1.13
N GLU A 4 24.51 30.18 -1.86
CA GLU A 4 23.06 30.15 -1.94
C GLU A 4 22.62 28.77 -2.44
N GLN A 5 21.91 28.02 -1.59
CA GLN A 5 21.26 26.77 -1.99
C GLN A 5 19.95 27.11 -2.70
N VAL A 6 19.96 27.01 -4.03
CA VAL A 6 18.74 26.99 -4.85
C VAL A 6 18.15 25.58 -4.77
N ALA A 7 16.99 25.45 -4.11
CA ALA A 7 16.23 24.20 -4.10
C ALA A 7 15.46 24.03 -5.43
N PRO A 8 15.43 22.82 -6.02
CA PRO A 8 14.64 22.58 -7.23
C PRO A 8 13.14 22.51 -6.91
N GLU A 9 12.34 23.16 -7.75
CA GLU A 9 10.88 23.04 -7.77
C GLU A 9 10.47 21.64 -8.20
N GLY A 10 10.12 20.80 -7.25
CA GLY A 10 9.56 19.48 -7.47
C GLY A 10 8.78 19.06 -6.22
N ARG A 11 7.49 18.80 -6.39
CA ARG A 11 6.50 18.52 -5.33
C ARG A 11 7.05 17.58 -4.24
N SER A 12 7.54 18.19 -3.16
CA SER A 12 7.72 17.52 -1.88
C SER A 12 6.34 17.29 -1.28
N ALA A 13 5.98 16.02 -1.05
CA ALA A 13 4.94 15.71 -0.09
C ALA A 13 5.49 16.08 1.29
N SER A 14 5.29 17.32 1.71
CA SER A 14 5.58 17.74 3.09
C SER A 14 4.68 16.94 4.04
N PRO A 15 5.24 16.10 4.94
CA PRO A 15 4.57 15.88 6.20
C PRO A 15 4.58 17.24 6.92
N GLU A 16 3.52 17.59 7.64
CA GLU A 16 3.39 18.86 8.38
C GLU A 16 2.86 20.08 7.59
N ARG A 17 1.76 19.92 6.86
CA ARG A 17 0.74 20.99 6.93
C ARG A 17 -0.08 20.74 8.19
N PRO A 18 -0.18 21.70 9.15
CA PRO A 18 -1.19 21.60 10.18
C PRO A 18 -2.53 21.48 9.45
N ALA A 19 -3.32 20.45 9.77
CA ALA A 19 -4.60 20.21 9.13
C ALA A 19 -5.39 21.52 9.12
N SER A 20 -5.57 22.12 7.94
CA SER A 20 -6.58 23.15 7.76
C SER A 20 -7.88 22.57 8.28
N ARG A 21 -8.65 23.36 9.04
CA ARG A 21 -9.92 22.90 9.57
C ARG A 21 -10.76 22.41 8.38
N PRO A 22 -11.13 21.12 8.31
CA PRO A 22 -11.90 20.63 7.18
C PRO A 22 -13.18 21.45 7.06
N GLY A 23 -13.58 21.72 5.82
CA GLY A 23 -14.82 22.44 5.54
C GLY A 23 -16.01 21.71 6.14
N PRO A 24 -17.12 22.40 6.47
CA PRO A 24 -18.30 21.72 6.99
C PRO A 24 -18.84 20.75 5.94
N LEU A 25 -19.10 19.50 6.37
CA LEU A 25 -19.83 18.53 5.56
C LEU A 25 -21.31 18.96 5.47
N SER A 26 -21.87 18.95 4.26
CA SER A 26 -23.25 19.32 3.98
C SER A 26 -24.21 18.34 4.68
N GLY A 27 -25.13 18.86 5.49
CA GLY A 27 -26.09 18.04 6.22
C GLY A 27 -25.55 17.35 7.48
N LEU A 28 -24.23 17.37 7.73
CA LEU A 28 -23.69 17.00 9.04
C LEU A 28 -23.94 18.16 10.00
N VAL A 29 -24.80 17.94 11.01
CA VAL A 29 -24.98 18.91 12.10
C VAL A 29 -23.65 19.05 12.82
N VAL A 30 -22.94 20.14 12.56
CA VAL A 30 -21.73 20.51 13.30
C VAL A 30 -22.17 20.75 14.74
N VAL A 31 -21.70 19.92 15.66
CA VAL A 31 -21.82 20.21 17.09
C VAL A 31 -21.08 21.52 17.31
N ASP A 32 -21.81 22.60 17.59
CA ASP A 32 -21.19 23.85 18.01
C ASP A 32 -20.59 23.62 19.40
N ALA A 33 -19.31 23.30 19.42
CA ALA A 33 -18.60 23.06 20.66
C ALA A 33 -17.14 23.46 20.52
N ALA A 34 -16.90 24.76 20.67
CA ALA A 34 -15.59 25.29 21.00
C ALA A 34 -14.83 24.46 22.09
N PRO A 35 -15.48 23.85 23.12
CA PRO A 35 -14.78 23.00 24.09
C PRO A 35 -14.19 21.70 23.52
N LEU A 36 -14.77 21.13 22.45
CA LEU A 36 -14.30 19.85 21.89
C LEU A 36 -12.96 19.94 21.19
N PHE A 37 -12.49 21.15 20.86
CA PHE A 37 -11.28 21.36 20.06
C PHE A 37 -10.09 21.92 20.87
N VAL A 38 -10.17 21.90 22.21
CA VAL A 38 -9.08 22.35 23.10
C VAL A 38 -8.35 21.16 23.70
N GLY A 39 -7.02 21.10 23.58
CA GLY A 39 -6.19 20.08 24.22
C GLY A 39 -6.58 18.64 23.81
N ALA A 40 -6.68 17.74 24.80
CA ALA A 40 -7.06 16.35 24.59
C ALA A 40 -8.59 16.13 24.47
N SER A 41 -9.40 17.17 24.65
CA SER A 41 -10.87 17.06 24.77
C SER A 41 -11.53 16.38 23.57
N ARG A 42 -10.97 16.53 22.36
CA ARG A 42 -11.48 15.84 21.17
C ARG A 42 -11.37 14.32 21.29
N ALA A 43 -10.25 13.83 21.82
CA ALA A 43 -10.00 12.40 21.99
C ALA A 43 -10.87 11.82 23.11
N GLU A 44 -11.11 12.57 24.18
CA GLU A 44 -12.01 12.19 25.28
C GLU A 44 -13.47 12.04 24.84
N HIS A 45 -13.84 12.69 23.74
CA HIS A 45 -15.17 12.65 23.14
C HIS A 45 -15.23 11.94 21.78
N ALA A 46 -14.26 11.06 21.49
CA ALA A 46 -14.18 10.36 20.20
C ALA A 46 -15.47 9.59 19.87
N ASP A 47 -16.01 8.79 20.80
CA ASP A 47 -17.23 8.00 20.57
C ASP A 47 -18.44 8.85 20.18
N LEU A 48 -18.55 10.05 20.77
CA LEU A 48 -19.61 11.00 20.44
C LEU A 48 -19.45 11.50 18.99
N LEU A 49 -18.24 11.92 18.63
CA LEU A 49 -17.92 12.43 17.30
C LEU A 49 -18.09 11.34 16.23
N ASP A 50 -17.53 10.16 16.47
CA ASP A 50 -17.63 9.00 15.58
C ASP A 50 -19.09 8.56 15.43
N GLY A 51 -19.89 8.62 16.50
CA GLY A 51 -21.32 8.35 16.44
C GLY A 51 -22.08 9.32 15.54
N HIS A 52 -21.74 10.62 15.54
CA HIS A 52 -22.36 11.60 14.65
C HIS A 52 -21.96 11.39 13.19
N VAL A 53 -20.65 11.24 12.92
CA VAL A 53 -20.13 11.01 11.57
C VAL A 53 -20.64 9.68 11.02
N GLY A 54 -20.59 8.61 11.80
CA GLY A 54 -21.02 7.28 11.41
C GLY A 54 -22.50 7.21 11.07
N ARG A 55 -23.38 7.89 11.82
CA ARG A 55 -24.81 7.97 11.46
C ARG A 55 -25.02 8.68 10.13
N TRP A 56 -24.34 9.80 9.91
CA TRP A 56 -24.46 10.51 8.64
C TRP A 56 -23.96 9.63 7.49
N ILE A 57 -22.80 8.97 7.62
CA ILE A 57 -22.29 8.04 6.59
C ILE A 57 -23.29 6.91 6.32
N ALA A 58 -23.93 6.37 7.34
CA ALA A 58 -24.89 5.27 7.18
C ALA A 58 -26.17 5.66 6.42
N ASP A 59 -26.50 6.94 6.36
CA ASP A 59 -27.69 7.46 5.67
C ASP A 59 -27.41 7.84 4.20
N HIS A 60 -26.17 7.70 3.70
CA HIS A 60 -25.75 8.11 2.35
C HIS A 60 -25.03 7.00 1.61
N ASP A 61 -25.06 7.06 0.28
CA ASP A 61 -24.32 6.12 -0.57
C ASP A 61 -22.81 6.47 -0.60
N LEU A 62 -21.97 5.47 -0.89
CA LEU A 62 -20.52 5.62 -0.89
C LEU A 62 -20.03 6.79 -1.74
N ASP A 63 -20.57 6.94 -2.95
CA ASP A 63 -20.15 8.00 -3.89
C ASP A 63 -20.46 9.39 -3.34
N GLU A 64 -21.59 9.54 -2.64
CA GLU A 64 -22.00 10.80 -2.00
C GLU A 64 -21.07 11.13 -0.83
N VAL A 65 -20.80 10.13 0.02
CA VAL A 65 -19.86 10.28 1.15
C VAL A 65 -18.47 10.65 0.64
N ALA A 66 -17.96 9.97 -0.39
CA ALA A 66 -16.65 10.22 -0.95
C ALA A 66 -16.53 11.64 -1.52
N ALA A 67 -17.49 12.06 -2.36
CA ALA A 67 -17.50 13.38 -2.95
C ALA A 67 -17.57 14.49 -1.90
N GLU A 68 -18.35 14.29 -0.85
CA GLU A 68 -18.55 15.28 0.20
C GLU A 68 -17.31 15.42 1.11
N PHE A 69 -16.65 14.30 1.43
CA PHE A 69 -15.38 14.32 2.17
C PHE A 69 -14.24 14.90 1.34
N GLU A 70 -14.18 14.62 0.03
CA GLU A 70 -13.22 15.25 -0.89
C GLU A 70 -13.41 16.76 -0.93
N ARG A 71 -14.67 17.23 -1.06
CA ARG A 71 -15.03 18.66 -1.02
C ARG A 71 -14.63 19.33 0.30
N ALA A 72 -14.71 18.60 1.40
CA ALA A 72 -14.30 19.06 2.72
C ALA A 72 -12.78 18.95 2.97
N GLU A 73 -12.00 18.50 2.00
CA GLU A 73 -10.56 18.22 2.10
C GLU A 73 -10.23 17.25 3.25
N THR A 74 -11.12 16.30 3.50
CA THR A 74 -10.97 15.29 4.56
C THR A 74 -10.56 13.95 3.97
N ALA A 75 -9.60 13.29 4.60
CA ALA A 75 -9.18 11.95 4.19
C ALA A 75 -10.33 10.94 4.40
N VAL A 76 -10.73 10.29 3.32
CA VAL A 76 -11.66 9.15 3.31
C VAL A 76 -11.19 8.14 2.29
N ALA A 77 -11.47 6.87 2.53
CA ALA A 77 -11.32 5.82 1.53
C ALA A 77 -12.40 4.76 1.75
N PRO A 78 -12.95 4.17 0.67
CA PRO A 78 -13.78 2.98 0.75
C PRO A 78 -13.00 1.80 1.35
N ILE A 79 -13.74 0.88 1.97
CA ILE A 79 -13.20 -0.43 2.36
C ILE A 79 -13.30 -1.35 1.15
N TYR A 80 -12.16 -1.68 0.55
CA TYR A 80 -12.10 -2.57 -0.61
C TYR A 80 -12.16 -4.04 -0.21
N ASP A 81 -12.87 -4.83 -1.02
CA ASP A 81 -12.63 -6.25 -1.16
C ASP A 81 -11.67 -6.55 -2.33
N ILE A 82 -11.38 -7.82 -2.57
CA ILE A 82 -10.40 -8.22 -3.59
C ILE A 82 -10.85 -7.84 -5.01
N ARG A 83 -12.14 -7.86 -5.32
CA ARG A 83 -12.68 -7.48 -6.63
C ARG A 83 -12.44 -6.00 -6.87
N ASP A 84 -12.69 -5.17 -5.86
CA ASP A 84 -12.43 -3.73 -5.92
C ASP A 84 -10.96 -3.47 -6.23
N VAL A 85 -10.03 -4.18 -5.57
CA VAL A 85 -8.59 -4.10 -5.84
C VAL A 85 -8.24 -4.46 -7.29
N PHE A 86 -8.88 -5.48 -7.87
CA PHE A 86 -8.66 -5.85 -9.28
C PHE A 86 -9.29 -4.88 -10.27
N GLU A 87 -10.33 -4.17 -9.85
CA GLU A 87 -11.12 -3.26 -10.67
C GLU A 87 -10.64 -1.81 -10.62
N ASP A 88 -9.95 -1.44 -9.54
CA ASP A 88 -9.48 -0.10 -9.27
C ASP A 88 -8.52 0.41 -10.38
N PRO A 89 -8.81 1.58 -10.99
CA PRO A 89 -7.99 2.16 -12.04
C PRO A 89 -6.55 2.43 -11.63
N GLN A 90 -6.31 2.84 -10.38
CA GLN A 90 -4.98 3.13 -9.85
C GLN A 90 -4.18 1.85 -9.64
N TYR A 91 -4.77 0.78 -9.09
CA TYR A 91 -4.10 -0.52 -8.96
C TYR A 91 -3.72 -1.10 -10.31
N ARG A 92 -4.59 -0.94 -11.33
CA ARG A 92 -4.30 -1.33 -12.72
C ARG A 92 -3.21 -0.47 -13.34
N ALA A 93 -3.25 0.86 -13.16
CA ALA A 93 -2.25 1.77 -13.69
C ALA A 93 -0.86 1.54 -13.08
N LEU A 94 -0.81 1.15 -11.80
CA LEU A 94 0.42 0.81 -11.10
C LEU A 94 0.87 -0.64 -11.35
N ASP A 95 0.09 -1.45 -12.07
CA ASP A 95 0.30 -2.89 -12.26
C ASP A 95 0.63 -3.58 -10.92
N THR A 96 -0.15 -3.25 -9.88
CA THR A 96 0.08 -3.71 -8.50
C THR A 96 -0.18 -5.21 -8.35
N ILE A 97 -1.14 -5.75 -9.10
CA ILE A 97 -1.34 -7.19 -9.27
C ILE A 97 -0.95 -7.52 -10.71
N THR A 98 0.19 -8.17 -10.88
CA THR A 98 0.72 -8.52 -12.20
C THR A 98 0.49 -10.00 -12.50
N THR A 99 0.71 -10.39 -13.76
CA THR A 99 0.62 -11.79 -14.19
C THR A 99 2.01 -12.31 -14.51
N VAL A 100 2.41 -13.40 -13.86
CA VAL A 100 3.70 -14.07 -14.05
C VAL A 100 3.44 -15.52 -14.48
N HIS A 101 4.30 -16.07 -15.33
CA HIS A 101 4.21 -17.49 -15.68
C HIS A 101 4.84 -18.34 -14.58
N ASP A 102 4.11 -19.37 -14.17
CA ASP A 102 4.53 -20.42 -13.26
C ASP A 102 4.55 -21.76 -14.02
N ASP A 103 5.57 -22.58 -13.78
CA ASP A 103 5.78 -23.83 -14.51
C ASP A 103 4.67 -24.87 -14.22
N ASP A 104 4.09 -24.85 -13.02
CA ASP A 104 3.06 -25.80 -12.58
C ASP A 104 1.64 -25.23 -12.76
N LEU A 105 1.47 -23.93 -12.52
CA LEU A 105 0.16 -23.26 -12.46
C LEU A 105 -0.18 -22.44 -13.72
N GLY A 106 0.78 -22.25 -14.63
CA GLY A 106 0.60 -21.41 -15.82
C GLY A 106 0.54 -19.92 -15.47
N PRO A 107 -0.33 -19.10 -16.09
CA PRO A 107 -0.42 -17.68 -15.78
C PRO A 107 -0.99 -17.44 -14.38
N LEU A 108 -0.13 -17.00 -13.45
CA LEU A 108 -0.45 -16.72 -12.06
C LEU A 108 -0.55 -15.20 -11.82
N ARG A 109 -1.62 -14.76 -11.14
CA ARG A 109 -1.73 -13.38 -10.64
C ARG A 109 -1.16 -13.26 -9.24
N MET A 110 -0.28 -12.30 -9.03
CA MET A 110 0.34 -12.03 -7.73
C MET A 110 0.71 -10.56 -7.55
N GLN A 111 1.00 -10.18 -6.31
CA GLN A 111 1.48 -8.83 -6.00
C GLN A 111 2.80 -8.56 -6.73
N ASN A 112 2.86 -7.43 -7.43
CA ASN A 112 4.05 -6.97 -8.14
C ASN A 112 5.05 -6.28 -7.19
N VAL A 113 6.23 -5.97 -7.71
CA VAL A 113 7.20 -5.10 -7.05
C VAL A 113 6.56 -3.71 -6.87
N LEU A 114 6.34 -3.33 -5.61
CA LEU A 114 5.60 -2.11 -5.26
C LEU A 114 6.32 -0.82 -5.65
N PHE A 115 7.65 -0.82 -5.59
CA PHE A 115 8.44 0.39 -5.84
C PHE A 115 8.92 0.43 -7.29
N ARG A 116 8.64 1.54 -7.97
CA ARG A 116 9.10 1.80 -9.33
C ARG A 116 10.33 2.71 -9.27
N LEU A 117 11.50 2.13 -9.54
CA LEU A 117 12.77 2.83 -9.60
C LEU A 117 13.10 3.13 -11.07
N SER A 118 13.47 4.37 -11.38
CA SER A 118 13.76 4.79 -12.75
C SER A 118 15.02 4.15 -13.32
N GLU A 119 16.04 3.95 -12.50
CA GLU A 119 17.34 3.39 -12.93
C GLU A 119 17.42 1.87 -12.75
N THR A 120 16.77 1.35 -11.70
CA THR A 120 16.86 -0.06 -11.30
C THR A 120 15.46 -0.68 -11.10
N PRO A 121 14.62 -0.70 -12.15
CA PRO A 121 13.27 -1.26 -12.03
C PRO A 121 13.34 -2.72 -11.60
N GLY A 122 12.67 -3.03 -10.48
CA GLY A 122 12.56 -4.40 -10.00
C GLY A 122 11.65 -5.24 -10.87
N SER A 123 11.86 -6.56 -10.85
CA SER A 123 11.00 -7.54 -11.52
C SER A 123 10.87 -8.80 -10.67
N ILE A 124 9.75 -9.50 -10.84
CA ILE A 124 9.57 -10.84 -10.28
C ILE A 124 10.38 -11.81 -11.12
N LYS A 125 11.33 -12.50 -10.48
CA LYS A 125 12.21 -13.46 -11.17
C LYS A 125 11.61 -14.87 -11.22
N TRP A 126 10.81 -15.23 -10.22
CA TRP A 126 10.12 -16.51 -10.11
C TRP A 126 8.92 -16.37 -9.16
N THR A 127 7.88 -17.17 -9.40
CA THR A 127 6.67 -17.32 -8.58
C THR A 127 6.91 -18.19 -7.34
N GLY A 128 7.95 -19.02 -7.41
CA GLY A 128 8.41 -19.95 -6.40
C GLY A 128 9.20 -21.04 -7.12
N ARG A 129 10.45 -21.30 -6.71
CA ARG A 129 11.25 -22.34 -7.38
C ARG A 129 10.92 -23.72 -6.81
N ALA A 130 11.02 -24.74 -7.66
CA ALA A 130 10.90 -26.13 -7.22
C ALA A 130 11.90 -26.43 -6.08
N ARG A 131 11.53 -27.38 -5.22
CA ARG A 131 12.40 -27.79 -4.11
C ARG A 131 13.75 -28.28 -4.65
N GLY A 132 14.83 -27.66 -4.18
CA GLY A 132 16.19 -28.00 -4.58
C GLY A 132 16.66 -27.40 -5.90
N ALA A 133 15.90 -26.48 -6.52
CA ALA A 133 16.26 -25.87 -7.80
C ALA A 133 17.61 -25.12 -7.79
N ASP A 134 18.06 -24.66 -6.62
CA ASP A 134 19.31 -23.91 -6.47
C ASP A 134 20.41 -24.75 -5.79
N ASN A 135 20.22 -26.07 -5.64
CA ASN A 135 21.18 -26.95 -4.95
C ASN A 135 22.55 -26.94 -5.63
N GLU A 136 22.61 -27.14 -6.95
CA GLU A 136 23.85 -27.11 -7.73
C GLU A 136 24.60 -25.79 -7.55
N ASP A 137 23.90 -24.66 -7.66
CA ASP A 137 24.50 -23.33 -7.59
C ASP A 137 25.04 -23.03 -6.19
N VAL A 138 24.27 -23.35 -5.14
CA VAL A 138 24.67 -23.08 -3.75
C VAL A 138 25.81 -24.01 -3.33
N TRP A 139 25.67 -25.33 -3.53
CA TRP A 139 26.71 -26.28 -3.11
C TRP A 139 27.99 -26.13 -3.95
N GLY A 140 27.86 -25.90 -5.26
CA GLY A 140 28.98 -25.60 -6.13
C GLY A 140 29.70 -24.31 -5.73
N GLY A 141 28.96 -23.27 -5.34
CA GLY A 141 29.52 -22.03 -4.81
C GLY A 141 30.28 -22.20 -3.48
N LEU A 142 29.98 -23.26 -2.73
CA LEU A 142 30.68 -23.64 -1.51
C LEU A 142 31.86 -24.61 -1.74
N GLY A 143 32.13 -24.98 -2.99
CA GLY A 143 33.24 -25.86 -3.38
C GLY A 143 32.94 -27.36 -3.31
N VAL A 144 31.67 -27.74 -3.16
CA VAL A 144 31.25 -29.15 -3.29
C VAL A 144 31.27 -29.53 -4.77
N SER A 145 31.98 -30.59 -5.11
CA SER A 145 32.04 -31.09 -6.49
C SER A 145 30.72 -31.73 -6.92
N ALA A 146 30.50 -31.84 -8.23
CA ALA A 146 29.32 -32.51 -8.78
C ALA A 146 29.22 -33.98 -8.32
N ASP A 147 30.36 -34.67 -8.20
CA ASP A 147 30.42 -36.07 -7.74
C ASP A 147 30.04 -36.20 -6.26
N GLU A 148 30.51 -35.30 -5.41
CA GLU A 148 30.13 -35.25 -3.99
C GLU A 148 28.64 -34.92 -3.83
N LEU A 149 28.12 -33.96 -4.60
CA LEU A 149 26.69 -33.61 -4.57
C LEU A 149 25.81 -34.79 -5.03
N ALA A 150 26.22 -35.52 -6.06
CA ALA A 150 25.55 -36.74 -6.50
C ALA A 150 25.53 -37.81 -5.39
N ALA A 151 26.66 -38.00 -4.69
CA ALA A 151 26.74 -38.93 -3.57
C ALA A 151 25.87 -38.51 -2.37
N LEU A 152 25.69 -37.21 -2.14
CA LEU A 152 24.78 -36.69 -1.10
C LEU A 152 23.30 -36.89 -1.47
N ARG A 153 22.95 -36.72 -2.75
CA ARG A 153 21.61 -37.01 -3.28
C ARG A 153 21.24 -38.48 -3.14
N GLU A 154 22.16 -39.39 -3.47
CA GLU A 154 21.94 -40.83 -3.32
C GLU A 154 21.69 -41.23 -1.85
N LYS A 155 22.34 -40.52 -0.91
CA LYS A 155 22.15 -40.71 0.53
C LYS A 155 20.89 -40.02 1.09
N GLY A 156 20.14 -39.27 0.28
CA GLY A 156 18.95 -38.52 0.70
C GLY A 156 19.26 -37.34 1.64
N VAL A 157 20.49 -36.82 1.61
CA VAL A 157 20.91 -35.67 2.43
C VAL A 157 20.49 -34.35 1.79
N VAL A 158 20.46 -34.30 0.46
CA VAL A 158 20.16 -33.13 -0.38
C VAL A 158 19.05 -33.47 -1.38
#